data_AF-A0A143G8U3-F1
#
_entry.id   AF-A0A143G8U3-F1
#
_cell.length_a   1.000
_cell.length_b   1.000
_cell.length_c   1.000
_cell.angle_alpha   90.00
_cell.angle_beta   90.00
_cell.angle_gamma   90.00
#
_symmetry.space_group_name_H-M   'P 1'
#
loop_
_entity.id
_entity.type
_entity.pdbx_description
1 polymer ?
#
loop_
_entity_poly.entity_id
_entity_poly.type
_entity_poly.pdbx_seq_one_letter_code
_entity_poly.pdbx_strand_id
1 'polypeptide(L)'
;MSAFIITAEQMAINCNVIAGAIGYSPVFNHWVVQVKDSLVIEKELSESDKIFFKEINEYWKQGNDKKIAFNLVARMLVQANYEGVIDRYNKCEDTSRESQEFYLNEVLKARESTVEKAKTQSYFQLVKSLRCLDYQCSDWKEYKKSLAKNLLSSTEYFALDSFEEFMNAKWC
;
A
#
# COMPACT_ATOMS: atom_id res chain seq x y z
N MET A 1 -8.78 16.04 14.45
CA MET A 1 -9.01 14.58 14.57
C MET A 1 -8.56 14.03 13.23
N SER A 2 -7.53 13.17 13.17
CA SER A 2 -6.96 12.74 11.89
C SER A 2 -8.04 12.19 10.95
N ALA A 3 -8.11 12.72 9.73
CA ALA A 3 -8.99 12.20 8.67
C ALA A 3 -8.61 10.77 8.19
N PHE A 4 -7.54 10.21 8.76
CA PHE A 4 -7.05 8.86 8.51
C PHE A 4 -7.61 7.85 9.51
N ILE A 5 -8.26 6.80 8.98
CA ILE A 5 -8.70 5.62 9.74
C ILE A 5 -7.49 4.85 10.29
N ILE A 6 -6.33 4.94 9.62
CA ILE A 6 -5.10 4.24 10.00
C ILE A 6 -4.07 5.25 10.49
N THR A 7 -3.37 4.92 11.56
CA THR A 7 -2.28 5.75 12.10
C THR A 7 -1.02 5.65 11.24
N ALA A 8 -0.16 6.67 11.28
CA ALA A 8 1.12 6.65 10.57
C ALA A 8 1.98 5.43 10.98
N GLU A 9 1.96 5.07 12.26
CA GLU A 9 2.63 3.87 12.76
C GLU A 9 2.07 2.60 12.12
N GLN A 10 0.75 2.40 12.12
CA GLN A 10 0.14 1.21 11.53
C GLN A 10 0.35 1.15 10.01
N MET A 11 0.34 2.29 9.32
CA MET A 11 0.72 2.37 7.91
C MET A 11 2.17 1.93 7.69
N ALA A 12 3.10 2.37 8.54
CA ALA A 12 4.52 1.96 8.47
C ALA A 12 4.69 0.45 8.73
N ILE A 13 3.96 -0.11 9.69
CA ILE A 13 3.93 -1.57 9.91
C ILE A 13 3.50 -2.27 8.62
N ASN A 14 2.37 -1.89 8.02
CA ASN A 14 1.89 -2.50 6.76
C ASN A 14 2.90 -2.36 5.62
N CYS A 15 3.53 -1.18 5.47
CA CYS A 15 4.54 -0.94 4.44
C CYS A 15 5.76 -1.85 4.63
N ASN A 16 6.21 -2.05 5.88
CA ASN A 16 7.28 -2.99 6.20
C ASN A 16 6.89 -4.43 5.84
N VAL A 17 5.65 -4.85 6.10
CA VAL A 17 5.17 -6.17 5.70
C VAL A 17 5.22 -6.33 4.17
N ILE A 18 4.63 -5.38 3.43
CA ILE A 18 4.54 -5.41 1.96
C ILE A 18 5.94 -5.40 1.32
N ALA A 19 6.85 -4.56 1.83
CA ALA A 19 8.22 -4.43 1.35
C ALA A 19 9.15 -5.62 1.71
N GLY A 20 8.66 -6.61 2.46
CA GLY A 20 9.41 -7.83 2.78
C GLY A 20 10.28 -7.75 4.04
N ALA A 21 9.81 -7.07 5.09
CA ALA A 21 10.41 -7.15 6.42
C ALA A 21 10.17 -8.51 7.10
N ILE A 22 9.09 -9.21 6.73
CA ILE A 22 8.82 -10.60 7.13
C ILE A 22 9.43 -11.52 6.07
N GLY A 23 9.97 -12.68 6.47
CA GLY A 23 10.65 -13.67 5.62
C GLY A 23 9.83 -14.32 4.49
N TYR A 24 8.72 -13.71 4.07
CA TYR A 24 8.06 -14.00 2.80
C TYR A 24 8.91 -13.46 1.65
N SER A 25 8.84 -14.11 0.50
CA SER A 25 9.24 -13.46 -0.74
C SER A 25 8.50 -12.10 -0.80
N PRO A 26 9.20 -10.97 -0.94
CA PRO A 26 8.60 -9.64 -0.82
C PRO A 26 7.40 -9.54 -1.76
N VAL A 27 6.20 -9.48 -1.19
CA VAL A 27 4.93 -9.34 -1.93
C VAL A 27 5.05 -8.23 -2.96
N PHE A 28 5.72 -7.14 -2.57
CA PHE A 28 6.08 -6.05 -3.45
C PHE A 28 6.84 -6.48 -4.71
N ASN A 29 7.85 -7.36 -4.62
CA ASN A 29 8.62 -7.76 -5.80
C ASN A 29 7.82 -8.65 -6.74
N HIS A 30 7.00 -9.55 -6.19
CA HIS A 30 6.05 -10.33 -7.00
C HIS A 30 5.08 -9.42 -7.75
N TRP A 31 4.54 -8.43 -7.04
CA TRP A 31 3.66 -7.43 -7.60
C TRP A 31 4.35 -6.55 -8.67
N VAL A 32 5.58 -6.10 -8.42
CA VAL A 32 6.39 -5.31 -9.38
C VAL A 32 6.58 -6.08 -10.69
N VAL A 33 6.84 -7.39 -10.63
CA VAL A 33 6.97 -8.22 -11.85
C VAL A 33 5.67 -8.23 -12.66
N GLN A 34 4.52 -8.33 -12.00
CA GLN A 34 3.22 -8.28 -12.67
C GLN A 34 2.93 -6.91 -13.30
N VAL A 35 3.30 -5.83 -12.61
CA VAL A 35 3.04 -4.46 -13.06
C VAL A 35 3.95 -4.07 -14.22
N LYS A 36 5.26 -4.31 -14.12
CA LYS A 36 6.24 -3.84 -15.12
C LYS A 36 6.04 -4.46 -16.50
N ASP A 37 5.48 -5.67 -16.56
CA ASP A 37 5.27 -6.40 -17.81
C ASP A 37 3.85 -6.18 -18.38
N SER A 38 3.01 -5.39 -17.72
CA SER A 38 1.61 -5.20 -18.11
C SER A 38 1.37 -3.94 -18.94
N LEU A 39 1.33 -4.12 -20.26
CA LEU A 39 0.95 -3.07 -21.22
C LEU A 39 -0.49 -2.57 -21.04
N VAL A 40 -1.37 -3.36 -20.41
CA VAL A 40 -2.75 -2.97 -20.11
C VAL A 40 -2.77 -1.98 -18.95
N ILE A 41 -1.99 -2.24 -17.89
CA ILE A 41 -1.89 -1.33 -16.75
C ILE A 41 -1.40 0.03 -17.22
N GLU A 42 -0.27 0.10 -17.95
CA GLU A 42 0.32 1.36 -18.40
C GLU A 42 -0.66 2.28 -19.15
N LYS A 43 -1.54 1.72 -19.98
CA LYS A 43 -2.53 2.48 -20.77
C LYS A 43 -3.70 3.00 -19.96
N GLU A 44 -4.02 2.36 -18.84
CA GLU A 44 -5.20 2.65 -18.01
C GLU A 44 -4.87 3.44 -16.74
N LEU A 45 -3.59 3.69 -16.45
CA LEU A 45 -3.17 4.45 -15.27
C LEU A 45 -3.65 5.90 -15.31
N SER A 46 -4.14 6.36 -14.17
CA SER A 46 -4.33 7.78 -13.89
C SER A 46 -2.99 8.52 -13.93
N GLU A 47 -3.02 9.84 -14.16
CA GLU A 47 -1.79 10.65 -14.13
C GLU A 47 -1.07 10.60 -12.78
N SER A 48 -1.85 10.45 -11.70
CA SER A 48 -1.33 10.29 -10.34
C SER A 48 -0.48 9.02 -10.17
N ASP A 49 -0.72 7.99 -10.98
CA ASP A 49 -0.06 6.68 -10.87
C ASP A 49 1.07 6.48 -11.87
N LYS A 50 1.10 7.25 -12.96
CA LYS A 50 2.20 7.19 -13.95
C LYS A 50 3.56 7.49 -13.33
N ILE A 51 3.62 8.39 -12.33
CA ILE A 51 4.85 8.67 -11.61
C ILE A 51 5.35 7.43 -10.86
N PHE A 52 4.46 6.70 -10.20
CA PHE A 52 4.81 5.47 -9.49
C PHE A 52 5.19 4.34 -10.45
N PHE A 53 4.51 4.22 -11.59
CA PHE A 53 4.89 3.24 -12.62
C PHE A 53 6.33 3.45 -13.11
N LYS A 54 6.73 4.71 -13.33
CA LYS A 54 8.12 5.03 -13.69
C LYS A 54 9.09 4.65 -12.56
N GLU A 55 8.78 5.01 -11.32
CA GLU A 55 9.63 4.69 -10.17
C GLU A 55 9.73 3.18 -9.91
N ILE A 56 8.68 2.40 -10.16
CA ILE A 56 8.67 0.93 -10.11
C ILE A 56 9.61 0.35 -11.17
N ASN A 57 9.58 0.89 -12.39
CA ASN A 57 10.48 0.48 -13.47
C ASN A 57 11.95 0.83 -13.14
N GLU A 58 12.19 1.93 -12.44
CA GLU A 58 13.53 2.29 -11.96
C GLU A 58 13.98 1.37 -10.82
N TYR A 59 13.10 1.08 -9.86
CA TYR A 59 13.36 0.14 -8.77
C TYR A 59 13.82 -1.23 -9.29
N TRP A 60 13.10 -1.77 -10.27
CA TRP A 60 13.45 -3.06 -10.88
C TRP A 60 14.87 -3.08 -11.47
N LYS A 61 15.34 -1.96 -12.01
CA LYS A 61 16.70 -1.83 -12.58
C LYS A 61 17.78 -1.69 -11.51
N GLN A 62 17.46 -1.12 -10.35
CA GLN A 62 18.40 -0.82 -9.27
C GLN A 62 18.60 -1.98 -8.29
N GLY A 63 17.75 -3.00 -8.33
CA GLY A 63 17.80 -4.18 -7.47
C GLY A 63 16.88 -4.07 -6.25
N ASN A 64 16.65 -5.20 -5.58
CA ASN A 64 15.61 -5.40 -4.58
C ASN A 64 15.90 -4.72 -3.21
N ASP A 65 16.08 -3.40 -3.19
CA ASP A 65 16.31 -2.62 -1.96
C ASP A 65 15.01 -2.45 -1.15
N LYS A 66 15.01 -2.93 0.10
CA LYS A 66 13.84 -2.91 0.98
C LYS A 66 13.43 -1.49 1.41
N LYS A 67 14.39 -0.57 1.54
CA LYS A 67 14.13 0.83 1.88
C LYS A 67 13.46 1.55 0.71
N ILE A 68 13.91 1.30 -0.52
CA ILE A 68 13.27 1.85 -1.72
C ILE A 68 11.86 1.29 -1.86
N ALA A 69 11.69 -0.04 -1.73
CA ALA A 69 10.37 -0.67 -1.75
C ALA A 69 9.41 -0.08 -0.69
N PHE A 70 9.87 0.06 0.56
CA PHE A 70 9.10 0.68 1.63
C PHE A 70 8.65 2.09 1.26
N ASN A 71 9.57 2.93 0.77
CA ASN A 71 9.27 4.32 0.42
C ASN A 71 8.24 4.41 -0.72
N LEU A 72 8.34 3.53 -1.72
CA LEU A 72 7.37 3.46 -2.83
C LEU A 72 5.99 3.06 -2.33
N VAL A 73 5.90 1.99 -1.52
CA VAL A 73 4.64 1.52 -0.94
C VAL A 73 4.01 2.61 -0.08
N ALA A 74 4.79 3.25 0.80
CA ALA A 74 4.30 4.31 1.67
C ALA A 74 3.72 5.48 0.86
N ARG A 75 4.44 5.96 -0.17
CA ARG A 75 3.97 7.06 -1.00
C ARG A 75 2.69 6.70 -1.76
N MET A 76 2.63 5.52 -2.37
CA MET A 76 1.44 5.06 -3.10
C MET A 76 0.21 4.95 -2.21
N LEU A 77 0.35 4.28 -1.06
CA LEU A 77 -0.77 4.07 -0.15
C LEU A 77 -1.21 5.37 0.51
N VAL A 78 -0.29 6.24 0.91
CA VAL A 78 -0.64 7.56 1.46
C VAL A 78 -1.34 8.41 0.40
N GLN A 79 -0.85 8.45 -0.84
CA GLN A 79 -1.50 9.19 -1.91
C GLN A 79 -2.93 8.71 -2.17
N ALA A 80 -3.13 7.42 -2.44
CA ALA A 80 -4.46 6.88 -2.71
C ALA A 80 -5.43 7.14 -1.54
N ASN A 81 -4.91 7.07 -0.32
CA ASN A 81 -5.71 7.31 0.87
C ASN A 81 -6.09 8.78 1.03
N TYR A 82 -5.20 9.71 0.70
CA TYR A 82 -5.49 11.15 0.71
C TYR A 82 -6.50 11.54 -0.37
N GLU A 83 -6.36 11.01 -1.59
CA GLU A 83 -7.32 11.24 -2.67
C GLU A 83 -8.72 10.77 -2.26
N GLY A 84 -8.83 9.61 -1.57
CA GLY A 84 -10.10 9.11 -1.07
C GLY A 84 -10.73 10.03 -0.01
N VAL A 85 -9.93 10.60 0.89
CA VAL A 85 -10.43 11.56 1.91
C VAL A 85 -10.87 12.86 1.25
N ILE A 86 -10.12 13.36 0.27
CA ILE A 86 -10.46 14.58 -0.49
C ILE A 86 -11.82 14.41 -1.16
N ASP A 87 -12.02 13.31 -1.89
CA ASP A 87 -13.26 13.01 -2.61
C ASP A 87 -14.43 12.78 -1.64
N ARG A 88 -14.20 12.14 -0.49
CA ARG A 88 -15.24 11.88 0.52
C ARG A 88 -15.71 13.15 1.25
N TYR A 89 -14.79 14.02 1.65
CA TYR A 89 -15.09 15.11 2.59
C TYR A 89 -15.04 16.52 1.99
N ASN A 90 -14.88 16.67 0.68
CA ASN A 90 -14.83 17.97 0.00
C ASN A 90 -13.80 18.94 0.62
N LYS A 91 -12.52 18.53 0.61
CA LYS A 91 -11.35 19.33 1.02
C LYS A 91 -11.48 20.03 2.39
N CYS A 92 -11.47 19.26 3.49
CA CYS A 92 -11.29 19.82 4.83
C CYS A 92 -9.82 20.26 5.09
N GLU A 93 -9.53 21.07 6.11
CA GLU A 93 -8.15 21.52 6.42
C GLU A 93 -7.14 20.35 6.57
N ASP A 94 -7.61 19.19 7.05
CA ASP A 94 -6.82 17.96 7.19
C ASP A 94 -6.46 17.29 5.84
N THR A 95 -7.00 17.76 4.72
CA THR A 95 -6.69 17.27 3.35
C THR A 95 -5.72 18.18 2.58
N SER A 96 -5.11 19.15 3.27
CA SER A 96 -4.08 19.98 2.65
C SER A 96 -2.88 19.13 2.20
N ARG A 97 -2.15 19.62 1.19
CA ARG A 97 -0.89 19.00 0.76
C ARG A 97 0.13 18.95 1.90
N GLU A 98 0.15 19.96 2.77
CA GLU A 98 1.02 20.00 3.95
C GLU A 98 0.68 18.88 4.93
N SER A 99 -0.60 18.61 5.16
CA SER A 99 -1.06 17.49 5.99
C SER A 99 -0.63 16.15 5.39
N GLN A 100 -0.73 15.99 4.07
CA GLN A 100 -0.25 14.81 3.35
C GLN A 100 1.24 14.58 3.51
N GLU A 101 2.04 15.61 3.29
CA GLU A 101 3.48 15.53 3.44
C GLU A 101 3.87 15.26 4.90
N PHE A 102 3.19 15.88 5.86
CA PHE A 102 3.38 15.61 7.29
C PHE A 102 3.10 14.14 7.62
N TYR A 103 1.94 13.61 7.23
CA TYR A 103 1.57 12.22 7.49
C TYR A 103 2.55 11.25 6.83
N LEU A 104 2.93 11.47 5.57
CA LEU A 104 3.93 10.67 4.89
C LEU A 104 5.26 10.69 5.65
N ASN A 105 5.72 11.85 6.11
CA ASN A 105 6.96 11.96 6.87
C ASN A 105 6.91 11.16 8.18
N GLU A 106 5.77 11.15 8.88
CA GLU A 106 5.61 10.33 10.09
C GLU A 106 5.66 8.83 9.77
N VAL A 107 5.05 8.39 8.66
CA VAL A 107 5.17 7.00 8.17
C VAL A 107 6.62 6.64 7.88
N LEU A 108 7.35 7.51 7.16
CA LEU A 108 8.75 7.28 6.78
C LEU A 108 9.68 7.22 8.00
N LYS A 109 9.48 8.10 9.00
CA LYS A 109 10.23 8.08 10.26
C LYS A 109 9.98 6.81 11.07
N ALA A 110 8.76 6.30 11.04
CA ALA A 110 8.36 5.10 11.78
C ALA A 110 8.90 3.80 11.17
N ARG A 111 9.58 3.82 10.01
CA ARG A 111 10.05 2.61 9.32
C ARG A 111 10.85 1.69 10.24
N GLU A 112 11.96 2.17 10.80
CA GLU A 112 12.89 1.33 11.57
C GLU A 112 12.27 0.84 12.88
N SER A 113 11.54 1.71 13.58
CA SER A 113 10.93 1.38 14.87
C SER A 113 9.77 0.38 14.76
N THR A 114 9.20 0.21 13.57
CA THR A 114 8.06 -0.69 13.32
C THR A 114 8.44 -2.03 12.71
N VAL A 115 9.72 -2.28 12.38
CA VAL A 115 10.16 -3.55 11.76
C VAL A 115 9.81 -4.76 12.63
N GLU A 116 10.09 -4.72 13.93
CA GLU A 116 9.80 -5.85 14.83
C GLU A 116 8.28 -6.06 15.03
N LYS A 117 7.50 -4.97 15.00
CA LYS A 117 6.03 -5.05 14.99
C LYS A 117 5.52 -5.68 13.70
N ALA A 118 6.12 -5.33 12.56
CA ALA A 118 5.76 -5.91 11.26
C ALA A 118 6.04 -7.42 11.22
N LYS A 119 7.19 -7.88 11.76
CA LYS A 119 7.53 -9.32 11.86
C LYS A 119 6.55 -10.13 12.70
N THR A 120 5.87 -9.49 13.66
CA THR A 120 4.94 -10.14 14.60
C THR A 120 3.48 -9.87 14.28
N GLN A 121 3.19 -9.09 13.23
CA GLN A 121 1.84 -8.82 12.78
C GLN A 121 1.23 -10.10 12.18
N SER A 122 0.09 -10.52 12.73
CA SER A 122 -0.67 -11.65 12.17
C SER A 122 -1.30 -11.29 10.81
N TYR A 123 -1.52 -12.30 9.97
CA TYR A 123 -2.23 -12.13 8.71
C TYR A 123 -3.62 -11.52 8.89
N PHE A 124 -4.34 -11.90 9.94
CA PHE A 124 -5.65 -11.33 10.24
C PHE A 124 -5.56 -9.82 10.52
N GLN A 125 -4.57 -9.37 11.30
CA GLN A 125 -4.32 -7.95 11.53
C GLN A 125 -3.94 -7.23 10.25
N LEU A 126 -3.12 -7.85 9.39
CA LEU A 126 -2.77 -7.32 8.08
C LEU A 126 -4.02 -7.13 7.23
N VAL A 127 -4.80 -8.18 6.96
CA VAL A 127 -6.02 -8.12 6.15
C VAL A 127 -7.00 -7.08 6.69
N LYS A 128 -7.21 -7.03 8.01
CA LYS A 128 -8.05 -5.99 8.63
C LYS A 128 -7.55 -4.58 8.30
N SER A 129 -6.24 -4.34 8.40
CA SER A 129 -5.66 -3.04 8.09
C SER A 129 -5.73 -2.72 6.60
N LEU A 130 -5.46 -3.69 5.71
CA LEU A 130 -5.59 -3.51 4.26
C LEU A 130 -7.03 -3.15 3.86
N ARG A 131 -8.04 -3.78 4.47
CA ARG A 131 -9.45 -3.46 4.23
C ARG A 131 -9.86 -2.08 4.73
N CYS A 132 -9.28 -1.60 5.83
CA CYS A 132 -9.46 -0.22 6.27
C CYS A 132 -8.89 0.78 5.25
N LEU A 133 -7.70 0.48 4.66
CA LEU A 133 -7.15 1.29 3.57
C LEU A 133 -8.05 1.23 2.34
N ASP A 134 -8.46 0.03 1.91
CA ASP A 134 -9.32 -0.17 0.74
C ASP A 134 -10.63 0.62 0.85
N TYR A 135 -11.27 0.59 2.03
CA TYR A 135 -12.48 1.35 2.31
C TYR A 135 -12.27 2.86 2.29
N GLN A 136 -11.13 3.37 2.75
CA GLN A 136 -10.89 4.81 2.74
C GLN A 136 -10.53 5.31 1.35
N CYS A 137 -9.72 4.54 0.62
CA CYS A 137 -9.35 4.82 -0.76
C CYS A 137 -10.54 4.66 -1.73
N SER A 138 -11.60 3.93 -1.38
CA SER A 138 -12.67 3.57 -2.31
C SER A 138 -13.47 4.74 -2.87
N ASP A 139 -13.46 5.89 -2.19
CA ASP A 139 -14.12 7.10 -2.69
C ASP A 139 -13.31 7.83 -3.74
N TRP A 140 -12.01 7.57 -3.84
CA TRP A 140 -11.21 8.14 -4.91
C TRP A 140 -11.68 7.58 -6.26
N LYS A 141 -12.11 8.48 -7.14
CA LYS A 141 -12.74 8.12 -8.42
C LYS A 141 -11.90 7.14 -9.27
N GLU A 142 -10.59 7.32 -9.31
CA GLU A 142 -9.68 6.50 -10.12
C GLU A 142 -9.17 5.24 -9.38
N TYR A 143 -9.55 5.08 -8.10
CA TYR A 143 -8.98 4.04 -7.23
C TYR A 143 -9.10 2.63 -7.79
N LYS A 144 -10.24 2.29 -8.40
CA LYS A 144 -10.49 0.94 -8.94
C LYS A 144 -9.46 0.48 -9.96
N LYS A 145 -8.82 1.42 -10.67
CA LYS A 145 -7.77 1.16 -11.66
C LYS A 145 -6.37 1.53 -11.17
N SER A 146 -6.26 1.97 -9.93
CA SER A 146 -5.00 2.45 -9.38
C SER A 146 -4.02 1.31 -9.05
N LEU A 147 -2.74 1.65 -9.06
CA LEU A 147 -1.67 0.80 -8.58
C LEU A 147 -1.84 0.46 -7.09
N ALA A 148 -2.37 1.40 -6.29
CA ALA A 148 -2.64 1.15 -4.88
C ALA A 148 -3.70 0.06 -4.68
N LYS A 149 -4.81 0.07 -5.45
CA LYS A 149 -5.81 -1.00 -5.41
C LYS A 149 -5.21 -2.34 -5.84
N ASN A 150 -4.42 -2.34 -6.91
CA ASN A 150 -3.78 -3.56 -7.40
C ASN A 150 -2.79 -4.15 -6.38
N LEU A 151 -1.99 -3.30 -5.73
CA LEU A 151 -1.07 -3.69 -4.66
C LEU A 151 -1.81 -4.25 -3.44
N LEU A 152 -2.85 -3.56 -2.97
CA LEU A 152 -3.62 -3.99 -1.80
C LEU A 152 -4.31 -5.32 -2.06
N SER A 153 -4.89 -5.50 -3.25
CA SER A 153 -5.53 -6.76 -3.65
C SER A 153 -4.51 -7.91 -3.74
N SER A 154 -3.32 -7.65 -4.29
CA SER A 154 -2.24 -8.64 -4.37
C SER A 154 -1.71 -9.01 -2.98
N THR A 155 -1.62 -8.05 -2.08
CA THR A 155 -1.18 -8.27 -0.69
C THR A 155 -2.21 -9.05 0.11
N GLU A 156 -3.50 -8.72 -0.02
CA GLU A 156 -4.58 -9.46 0.64
C GLU A 156 -4.63 -10.91 0.12
N TYR A 157 -4.52 -11.10 -1.20
CA TYR A 157 -4.45 -12.45 -1.80
C TYR A 157 -3.29 -13.26 -1.20
N PHE A 158 -2.07 -12.70 -1.16
CA PHE A 158 -0.92 -13.38 -0.59
C PHE A 158 -1.09 -13.72 0.90
N ALA A 159 -1.67 -12.79 1.67
CA ALA A 159 -1.94 -12.99 3.09
C ALA A 159 -2.96 -14.11 3.34
N LEU A 160 -4.00 -14.19 2.51
CA LEU A 160 -5.04 -15.21 2.60
C LEU A 160 -4.55 -16.58 2.11
N ASP A 161 -3.77 -16.62 1.02
CA ASP A 161 -3.16 -17.85 0.49
C ASP A 161 -2.19 -18.50 1.49
N SER A 162 -1.59 -17.68 2.35
CA SER A 162 -0.73 -18.14 3.43
C SER A 162 -1.48 -18.57 4.71
N PHE A 163 -2.80 -18.36 4.77
CA PHE A 163 -3.62 -18.70 5.92
C PHE A 163 -4.30 -20.05 5.71
N GLU A 164 -3.74 -21.09 6.35
CA GLU A 164 -4.15 -22.49 6.18
C GLU A 164 -5.67 -22.71 6.34
N GLU A 165 -6.30 -22.06 7.33
CA GLU A 165 -7.75 -22.15 7.54
C GLU A 165 -8.56 -21.60 6.36
N PHE A 166 -8.09 -20.52 5.71
CA PHE A 166 -8.74 -19.98 4.52
C PHE A 166 -8.57 -20.90 3.31
N MET A 167 -7.37 -21.47 3.13
CA MET A 167 -7.10 -22.42 2.04
C MET A 167 -7.89 -23.73 2.18
N ASN A 168 -8.10 -24.18 3.42
CA ASN A 168 -8.87 -25.38 3.72
C ASN A 168 -10.38 -25.13 3.81
N ALA A 169 -10.83 -23.87 3.76
CA ALA A 169 -12.24 -23.55 3.76
C ALA A 169 -12.89 -24.07 2.47
N LYS A 170 -14.04 -24.75 2.61
CA LYS A 170 -14.81 -25.18 1.44
C LYS A 170 -15.46 -23.97 0.79
N TRP A 171 -15.22 -23.80 -0.50
CA TRP A 171 -15.99 -22.90 -1.34
C TRP A 171 -17.45 -23.32 -1.30
N CYS A 172 -18.34 -22.34 -1.13
CA CYS A 172 -19.79 -22.55 -1.06
C CYS A 172 -20.41 -22.81 -2.44
#